data_AF-A0A9P5U696-F1
#
_entry.id   AF-A0A9P5U696-F1
#
_cell.length_a   1.000
_cell.length_b   1.000
_cell.length_c   1.000
_cell.angle_alpha   90.00
_cell.angle_beta   90.00
_cell.angle_gamma   90.00
#
_symmetry.space_group_name_H-M   'P 1'
#
loop_
_entity.id
_entity.type
_entity.pdbx_description
1 polymer ?
#
loop_
_entity_poly.entity_id
_entity_poly.type
_entity_poly.pdbx_seq_one_letter_code
_entity_poly.pdbx_strand_id
1 'polypeptide(L)'
;MAPISHRILHNGILGLPKTLPASKTLTEDLLLKDAQAYHCYFDEQGFHNHLSHHLLTANDFGASPSHIQKIYDMEACIQCPIALEEKDKNIQITDENWVQHIGNPHRFFTFFEQKIASAGAVRTLEEFIFSPAANEKGKIMLARLMGGVLHPYILTGYGLRFGDDLLVATGIAQAAVHLPNAPKLV
;
A
#
# COMPACT_ATOMS: atom_id res chain seq x y z
N MET A 1 2.80 3.69 19.22
CA MET A 1 3.05 2.29 18.84
C MET A 1 4.40 2.23 18.14
N ALA A 2 5.09 1.09 18.19
CA ALA A 2 6.29 0.91 17.36
C ALA A 2 5.88 0.91 15.88
N PRO A 3 6.61 1.59 14.99
CA PRO A 3 6.31 1.57 13.56
C PRO A 3 6.45 0.14 13.03
N ILE A 4 5.56 -0.25 12.11
CA ILE A 4 5.68 -1.53 11.38
C ILE A 4 6.95 -1.52 10.51
N SER A 5 7.42 -2.71 10.14
CA SER A 5 8.61 -2.83 9.29
C SER A 5 8.38 -2.21 7.91
N HIS A 6 9.23 -1.27 7.52
CA HIS A 6 9.35 -0.75 6.14
C HIS A 6 10.66 -1.26 5.48
N ARG A 7 11.19 -2.37 6.00
CA ARG A 7 12.46 -2.93 5.56
C ARG A 7 12.21 -3.99 4.50
N ILE A 8 13.08 -4.03 3.50
CA ILE A 8 13.16 -5.10 2.53
C ILE A 8 13.88 -6.28 3.20
N LEU A 9 13.13 -7.30 3.61
CA LEU A 9 13.64 -8.49 4.31
C LEU A 9 13.97 -9.65 3.37
N HIS A 10 13.40 -9.64 2.17
CA HIS A 10 13.52 -10.73 1.20
C HIS A 10 14.11 -10.25 -0.11
N ASN A 11 14.76 -11.17 -0.84
CA ASN A 11 15.19 -10.89 -2.21
C ASN A 11 13.96 -10.69 -3.10
N GLY A 12 14.05 -9.77 -4.05
CA GLY A 12 12.94 -9.52 -4.97
C GLY A 12 12.75 -10.63 -5.98
N ILE A 13 11.85 -10.38 -6.93
CA ILE A 13 11.24 -11.37 -7.82
C ILE A 13 12.27 -12.00 -8.76
N LEU A 14 13.25 -11.21 -9.22
CA LEU A 14 14.16 -11.60 -10.29
C LEU A 14 15.34 -12.46 -9.83
N GLY A 15 15.64 -12.48 -8.52
CA GLY A 15 16.73 -13.29 -7.97
C GLY A 15 18.13 -12.88 -8.46
N LEU A 16 18.29 -11.63 -8.91
CA LEU A 16 19.57 -11.07 -9.34
C LEU A 16 20.52 -10.91 -8.14
N PRO A 17 21.85 -10.76 -8.37
CA PRO A 17 22.82 -10.55 -7.30
C PRO A 17 22.38 -9.42 -6.36
N LYS A 18 22.63 -9.58 -5.06
CA LYS A 18 22.14 -8.66 -4.03
C LYS A 18 22.46 -7.20 -4.40
N THR A 19 21.40 -6.41 -4.40
CA THR A 19 21.44 -4.96 -4.54
C THR A 19 22.47 -4.35 -3.59
N LEU A 20 23.13 -3.27 -4.02
CA LEU A 20 24.04 -2.53 -3.16
C LEU A 20 23.34 -2.17 -1.85
N PRO A 21 23.96 -2.38 -0.66
CA PRO A 21 23.32 -2.06 0.62
C PRO A 21 22.82 -0.61 0.71
N ALA A 22 23.53 0.32 0.06
CA ALA A 22 23.13 1.71 -0.05
C ALA A 22 21.85 1.90 -0.89
N SER A 23 21.71 1.19 -2.02
CA SER A 23 20.49 1.23 -2.85
C SER A 23 19.29 0.70 -2.09
N LYS A 24 19.48 -0.42 -1.36
CA LYS A 24 18.44 -1.02 -0.52
C LYS A 24 17.98 -0.05 0.56
N THR A 25 18.93 0.51 1.32
CA THR A 25 18.61 1.45 2.42
C THR A 25 17.88 2.68 1.89
N LEU A 26 18.37 3.27 0.80
CA LEU A 26 17.72 4.41 0.18
C LEU A 26 16.30 4.05 -0.32
N THR A 27 16.11 2.86 -0.89
CA THR A 27 14.79 2.39 -1.32
C THR A 27 13.83 2.30 -0.14
N GLU A 28 14.25 1.71 0.98
CA GLU A 28 13.45 1.61 2.22
C GLU A 28 13.04 3.00 2.75
N ASP A 29 13.98 3.94 2.80
CA ASP A 29 13.72 5.30 3.29
C ASP A 29 12.73 6.05 2.38
N LEU A 30 12.85 5.88 1.06
CA LEU A 30 11.99 6.52 0.08
C LEU A 30 10.58 5.89 0.02
N LEU A 31 10.45 4.58 0.25
CA LEU A 31 9.16 3.90 0.40
C LEU A 31 8.42 4.40 1.65
N LEU A 32 9.15 4.56 2.77
CA LEU A 32 8.58 5.14 3.98
C LEU A 32 8.07 6.57 3.73
N LYS A 33 8.90 7.38 3.04
CA LYS A 33 8.53 8.76 2.69
C LYS A 33 7.31 8.81 1.77
N ASP A 34 7.23 7.93 0.77
CA ASP A 34 6.09 7.81 -0.13
C ASP A 34 4.79 7.54 0.63
N ALA A 35 4.77 6.47 1.44
CA ALA A 35 3.59 6.07 2.22
C ALA A 35 3.12 7.15 3.22
N GLN A 36 4.02 7.98 3.73
CA GLN A 36 3.69 9.05 4.68
C GLN A 36 3.29 10.36 4.03
N ALA A 37 3.83 10.66 2.85
CA ALA A 37 3.66 11.97 2.21
C ALA A 37 2.55 11.98 1.17
N TYR A 38 2.35 10.87 0.44
CA TYR A 38 1.56 10.88 -0.78
C TYR A 38 0.31 10.01 -0.70
N HIS A 39 -0.73 10.50 -1.38
CA HIS A 39 -1.99 9.81 -1.56
C HIS A 39 -1.82 8.60 -2.52
N CYS A 40 -2.72 7.61 -2.43
CA CYS A 40 -2.72 6.47 -3.36
C CYS A 40 -3.09 6.84 -4.80
N TYR A 41 -3.59 8.06 -5.01
CA TYR A 41 -3.87 8.66 -6.30
C TYR A 41 -3.00 9.89 -6.50
N PHE A 42 -2.52 10.13 -7.71
CA PHE A 42 -1.77 11.35 -8.04
C PHE A 42 -2.63 12.43 -8.70
N ASP A 43 -3.89 12.15 -9.04
CA ASP A 43 -4.85 13.11 -9.55
C ASP A 43 -6.29 12.82 -9.10
N GLU A 44 -7.20 13.76 -9.39
CA GLU A 44 -8.63 13.62 -9.10
C GLU A 44 -9.36 12.65 -10.04
N GLN A 45 -8.71 12.22 -11.13
CA GLN A 45 -9.27 11.22 -12.06
C GLN A 45 -9.08 9.79 -11.52
N GLY A 46 -8.29 9.62 -10.46
CA GLY A 46 -8.08 8.35 -9.78
C GLY A 46 -6.92 7.54 -10.34
N PHE A 47 -5.97 8.17 -11.02
CA PHE A 47 -4.74 7.49 -11.43
C PHE A 47 -3.80 7.25 -10.24
N HIS A 48 -3.20 6.06 -10.20
CA HIS A 48 -2.50 5.55 -9.03
C HIS A 48 -1.07 6.03 -8.91
N ASN A 49 -0.64 6.26 -7.67
CA ASN A 49 0.76 6.46 -7.34
C ASN A 49 1.56 5.18 -7.65
N HIS A 50 2.49 5.25 -8.60
CA HIS A 50 3.33 4.12 -9.03
C HIS A 50 4.73 4.11 -8.40
N LEU A 51 5.04 5.10 -7.56
CA LEU A 51 6.39 5.36 -7.06
C LEU A 51 6.99 4.13 -6.36
N SER A 52 6.23 3.53 -5.44
CA SER A 52 6.66 2.31 -4.71
C SER A 52 6.98 1.14 -5.64
N HIS A 53 6.15 0.89 -6.66
CA HIS A 53 6.36 -0.17 -7.65
C HIS A 53 7.66 0.05 -8.44
N HIS A 54 7.89 1.29 -8.88
CA HIS A 54 9.08 1.66 -9.65
C HIS A 54 10.35 1.51 -8.80
N LEU A 55 10.34 2.02 -7.57
CA LEU A 55 11.49 1.91 -6.65
C LEU A 55 11.85 0.46 -6.35
N LEU A 56 10.87 -0.36 -5.97
CA LEU A 56 11.10 -1.77 -5.65
C LEU A 56 11.63 -2.55 -6.84
N THR A 57 11.04 -2.31 -8.03
CA THR A 57 11.47 -2.96 -9.26
C THR A 57 12.90 -2.54 -9.60
N ALA A 58 13.19 -1.24 -9.64
CA ALA A 58 14.53 -0.74 -9.94
C ALA A 58 15.58 -1.24 -8.94
N ASN A 59 15.24 -1.28 -7.65
CA ASN A 59 16.09 -1.89 -6.64
C ASN A 59 16.33 -3.36 -6.99
N ASP A 60 15.31 -4.18 -7.24
CA ASP A 60 15.48 -5.60 -7.60
C ASP A 60 16.30 -5.83 -8.89
N PHE A 61 16.28 -4.88 -9.83
CA PHE A 61 17.15 -4.86 -11.01
C PHE A 61 18.61 -4.47 -10.72
N GLY A 62 18.95 -4.11 -9.49
CA GLY A 62 20.30 -3.72 -9.08
C GLY A 62 20.65 -2.25 -9.36
N ALA A 63 19.65 -1.36 -9.42
CA ALA A 63 19.89 0.06 -9.62
C ALA A 63 20.84 0.65 -8.56
N SER A 64 21.68 1.60 -8.98
CA SER A 64 22.54 2.37 -8.09
C SER A 64 21.72 3.35 -7.22
N PRO A 65 22.27 3.84 -6.09
CA PRO A 65 21.58 4.85 -5.28
C PRO A 65 21.20 6.10 -6.08
N SER A 66 22.06 6.52 -7.03
CA SER A 66 21.79 7.66 -7.91
C SER A 66 20.58 7.44 -8.84
N HIS A 67 20.40 6.23 -9.37
CA HIS A 67 19.24 5.89 -10.18
C HIS A 67 17.97 5.82 -9.32
N ILE A 68 18.05 5.21 -8.14
CA ILE A 68 16.94 5.16 -7.17
C ILE A 68 16.47 6.56 -6.80
N GLN A 69 17.39 7.47 -6.43
CA GLN A 69 17.05 8.86 -6.11
C GLN A 69 16.42 9.57 -7.30
N LYS A 70 16.99 9.42 -8.50
CA LYS A 70 16.45 10.05 -9.71
C LYS A 70 15.03 9.59 -10.04
N ILE A 71 14.76 8.29 -9.88
CA ILE A 71 13.40 7.74 -10.03
C ILE A 71 12.46 8.42 -9.06
N TYR A 72 12.82 8.50 -7.77
CA TYR A 72 12.00 9.16 -6.77
C TYR A 72 11.73 10.62 -7.13
N ASP A 73 12.75 11.40 -7.47
CA ASP A 73 12.60 12.82 -7.77
C ASP A 73 11.66 13.06 -8.97
N MET A 74 11.70 12.18 -9.97
CA MET A 74 10.83 12.24 -11.14
C MET A 74 9.40 11.79 -10.83
N GLU A 75 9.21 10.69 -10.12
CA GLU A 75 7.88 10.14 -9.81
C GLU A 75 7.16 11.00 -8.76
N ALA A 76 7.90 11.56 -7.78
CA ALA A 76 7.34 12.34 -6.68
C ALA A 76 6.71 13.67 -7.14
N CYS A 77 7.18 14.26 -8.26
CA CYS A 77 6.75 15.58 -8.69
C CYS A 77 5.28 15.67 -9.12
N ILE A 78 4.66 14.55 -9.46
CA ILE A 78 3.25 14.46 -9.85
C ILE A 78 2.35 13.98 -8.72
N GLN A 79 2.92 13.48 -7.61
CA GLN A 79 2.12 12.85 -6.55
C GLN A 79 1.33 13.90 -5.76
N CYS A 80 0.11 13.52 -5.39
CA CYS A 80 -0.72 14.34 -4.52
C CYS A 80 -0.32 14.12 -3.05
N PRO A 81 -0.13 15.18 -2.25
CA PRO A 81 0.10 15.02 -0.82
C PRO A 81 -1.13 14.41 -0.15
N ILE A 82 -0.93 13.71 0.97
CA ILE A 82 -2.03 13.31 1.85
C ILE A 82 -2.63 14.58 2.47
N ALA A 83 -3.65 15.14 1.83
CA ALA A 83 -4.45 16.21 2.37
C ALA A 83 -5.68 15.60 3.04
N LEU A 84 -5.74 15.63 4.38
CA LEU A 84 -6.98 15.35 5.10
C LEU A 84 -7.91 16.55 4.94
N GLU A 85 -9.05 16.35 4.29
CA GLU A 85 -10.13 17.34 4.35
C GLU A 85 -10.47 17.65 5.82
N GLU A 86 -10.83 18.90 6.14
CA GLU A 86 -11.19 19.30 7.52
C GLU A 86 -12.26 18.39 8.13
N LYS A 87 -13.27 18.02 7.34
CA LYS A 87 -14.36 17.12 7.75
C LYS A 87 -13.84 15.73 8.15
N ASP A 88 -12.71 15.33 7.55
CA ASP A 88 -12.03 14.07 7.72
C ASP A 88 -10.74 14.24 8.53
N LYS A 89 -10.62 15.18 9.47
CA LYS A 89 -9.47 15.22 10.40
C LYS A 89 -9.70 14.36 11.65
N ASN A 90 -10.92 14.35 12.18
CA ASN A 90 -11.22 13.76 13.49
C ASN A 90 -11.75 12.30 13.47
N ILE A 91 -11.91 11.69 12.29
CA ILE A 91 -12.50 10.33 12.15
C ILE A 91 -11.51 9.21 12.49
N GLN A 92 -11.59 8.64 13.67
CA GLN A 92 -10.78 7.44 13.97
C GLN A 92 -11.48 6.17 13.47
N ILE A 93 -10.82 5.45 12.56
CA ILE A 93 -11.29 4.13 12.13
C ILE A 93 -10.91 3.08 13.18
N THR A 94 -11.90 2.30 13.60
CA THR A 94 -11.79 1.21 14.59
C THR A 94 -12.48 -0.06 14.06
N ASP A 95 -12.35 -1.17 14.78
CA ASP A 95 -13.01 -2.44 14.41
C ASP A 95 -14.53 -2.32 14.33
N GLU A 96 -15.11 -1.42 15.12
CA GLU A 96 -16.56 -1.22 15.20
C GLU A 96 -17.11 -0.39 14.04
N ASN A 97 -16.29 0.49 13.44
CA ASN A 97 -16.77 1.49 12.48
C ASN A 97 -16.13 1.41 11.09
N TRP A 98 -15.06 0.64 10.88
CA TRP A 98 -14.30 0.66 9.62
C TRP A 98 -15.16 0.43 8.38
N VAL A 99 -16.19 -0.41 8.50
CA VAL A 99 -17.14 -0.70 7.42
C VAL A 99 -17.87 0.55 6.92
N GLN A 100 -18.18 1.49 7.82
CA GLN A 100 -18.87 2.74 7.49
C GLN A 100 -17.97 3.69 6.68
N HIS A 101 -16.66 3.49 6.74
CA HIS A 101 -15.67 4.32 6.09
C HIS A 101 -15.16 3.71 4.79
N ILE A 102 -15.57 2.50 4.40
CA ILE A 102 -15.18 1.87 3.13
C ILE A 102 -15.49 2.83 1.96
N GLY A 103 -14.50 3.06 1.10
CA GLY A 103 -14.56 4.05 0.03
C GLY A 103 -14.04 5.44 0.42
N ASN A 104 -13.72 5.71 1.69
CA ASN A 104 -13.12 6.98 2.11
C ASN A 104 -11.59 6.96 1.90
N PRO A 105 -11.06 7.75 0.93
CA PRO A 105 -9.68 7.69 0.48
C PRO A 105 -8.61 7.93 1.56
N HIS A 106 -8.95 8.59 2.66
CA HIS A 106 -7.96 9.25 3.50
C HIS A 106 -7.63 8.57 4.84
N ARG A 107 -8.28 7.44 5.19
CA ARG A 107 -8.32 7.01 6.62
C ARG A 107 -7.89 5.59 6.92
N PHE A 108 -7.72 4.71 5.93
CA PHE A 108 -7.47 3.29 6.22
C PHE A 108 -6.02 2.94 6.53
N PHE A 109 -5.04 3.74 6.10
CA PHE A 109 -3.62 3.41 6.29
C PHE A 109 -3.27 3.23 7.78
N THR A 110 -3.57 4.22 8.63
CA THR A 110 -3.28 4.13 10.07
C THR A 110 -4.02 2.97 10.75
N PHE A 111 -5.25 2.67 10.32
CA PHE A 111 -5.99 1.52 10.85
C PHE A 111 -5.27 0.20 10.54
N PHE A 112 -4.89 -0.03 9.27
CA PHE A 112 -4.20 -1.26 8.89
C PHE A 112 -2.76 -1.32 9.40
N GLU A 113 -2.08 -0.18 9.56
CA GLU A 113 -0.79 -0.11 10.25
C GLU A 113 -0.90 -0.69 11.67
N GLN A 114 -1.93 -0.28 12.43
CA GLN A 114 -2.16 -0.79 13.78
C GLN A 114 -2.52 -2.27 13.79
N LYS A 115 -3.32 -2.73 12.83
CA LYS A 115 -3.69 -4.15 12.70
C LYS A 115 -2.47 -5.02 12.42
N ILE A 116 -1.62 -4.60 11.49
CA ILE A 116 -0.39 -5.32 11.17
C ILE A 116 0.59 -5.28 12.34
N ALA A 117 0.74 -4.15 13.03
CA ALA A 117 1.57 -4.06 14.23
C ALA A 117 1.13 -5.04 15.34
N SER A 118 -0.18 -5.28 15.46
CA SER A 118 -0.74 -6.17 16.49
C SER A 118 -0.78 -7.64 16.11
N ALA A 119 -1.10 -7.96 14.85
CA ALA A 119 -1.43 -9.33 14.42
C ALA A 119 -0.49 -9.88 13.33
N GLY A 120 0.31 -9.02 12.70
CA GLY A 120 1.12 -9.32 11.52
C GLY A 120 0.32 -9.23 10.21
N ALA A 121 1.06 -9.10 9.10
CA ALA A 121 0.51 -8.92 7.75
C ALA A 121 -0.44 -10.05 7.33
N VAL A 122 -0.03 -11.31 7.51
CA VAL A 122 -0.79 -12.49 7.04
C VAL A 122 -2.16 -12.57 7.74
N ARG A 123 -2.19 -12.46 9.06
CA ARG A 123 -3.46 -12.51 9.82
C ARG A 123 -4.37 -11.34 9.48
N THR A 124 -3.79 -10.15 9.27
CA THR A 124 -4.55 -8.97 8.85
C THR A 124 -5.20 -9.19 7.48
N LEU A 125 -4.50 -9.81 6.53
CA LEU A 125 -5.07 -10.18 5.23
C LEU A 125 -6.17 -11.24 5.37
N GLU A 126 -5.94 -12.28 6.16
CA GLU A 126 -6.95 -13.31 6.43
C GLU A 126 -8.24 -12.69 6.98
N GLU A 127 -8.12 -11.78 7.94
CA GLU A 127 -9.25 -11.13 8.59
C GLU A 127 -9.97 -10.13 7.68
N PHE A 128 -9.24 -9.19 7.08
CA PHE A 128 -9.83 -8.02 6.41
C PHE A 128 -10.00 -8.15 4.90
N ILE A 129 -9.39 -9.16 4.27
CA ILE A 129 -9.52 -9.42 2.83
C ILE A 129 -10.21 -10.76 2.57
N PHE A 130 -9.73 -11.85 3.18
CA PHE A 130 -10.12 -13.20 2.77
C PHE A 130 -11.26 -13.82 3.58
N SER A 131 -11.54 -13.32 4.79
CA SER A 131 -12.57 -13.90 5.64
C SER A 131 -13.98 -13.78 5.01
N PRO A 132 -14.91 -14.69 5.32
CA PRO A 132 -16.31 -14.53 4.97
C PRO A 132 -16.86 -13.20 5.50
N ALA A 133 -16.51 -12.85 6.74
CA ALA A 133 -16.91 -11.60 7.37
C ALA A 133 -16.53 -10.38 6.52
N ALA A 134 -15.31 -10.33 5.97
CA ALA A 134 -14.84 -9.24 5.08
C ALA A 134 -15.52 -9.19 3.70
N ASN A 135 -16.19 -10.27 3.29
CA ASN A 135 -16.80 -10.38 1.96
C ASN A 135 -18.34 -10.37 1.97
N GLU A 136 -18.96 -10.38 3.14
CA GLU A 136 -20.41 -10.26 3.30
C GLU A 136 -20.91 -8.82 3.45
N LYS A 137 -22.23 -8.63 3.33
CA LYS A 137 -22.94 -7.36 3.60
C LYS A 137 -22.39 -6.17 2.79
N GLY A 138 -22.04 -6.41 1.52
CA GLY A 138 -21.59 -5.36 0.60
C GLY A 138 -20.12 -4.92 0.75
N LYS A 139 -19.36 -5.52 1.67
CA LYS A 139 -17.93 -5.20 1.86
C LYS A 139 -17.09 -5.70 0.69
N ILE A 140 -17.23 -6.98 0.33
CA ILE A 140 -16.63 -7.63 -0.85
C ILE A 140 -15.13 -7.28 -1.02
N MET A 141 -14.37 -7.32 0.08
CA MET A 141 -12.99 -6.84 0.14
C MET A 141 -12.05 -7.57 -0.84
N LEU A 142 -12.29 -8.86 -1.11
CA LEU A 142 -11.52 -9.60 -2.11
C LEU A 142 -11.68 -9.01 -3.51
N ALA A 143 -12.90 -8.65 -3.93
CA ALA A 143 -13.12 -8.02 -5.23
C ALA A 143 -12.56 -6.60 -5.27
N ARG A 144 -12.52 -5.89 -4.13
CA ARG A 144 -11.88 -4.57 -4.03
C ARG A 144 -10.36 -4.64 -4.10
N LEU A 145 -9.74 -5.70 -3.57
CA LEU A 145 -8.31 -5.97 -3.78
C LEU A 145 -7.97 -6.08 -5.27
N MET A 146 -8.88 -6.65 -6.06
CA MET A 146 -8.78 -6.75 -7.52
C MET A 146 -9.25 -5.48 -8.26
N GLY A 147 -9.62 -4.43 -7.54
CA GLY A 147 -10.05 -3.13 -8.06
C GLY A 147 -8.90 -2.24 -8.51
N GLY A 148 -9.23 -1.07 -9.06
CA GLY A 148 -8.24 -0.03 -9.38
C GLY A 148 -7.12 -0.49 -10.30
N VAL A 149 -7.44 -1.24 -11.35
CA VAL A 149 -6.42 -1.83 -12.25
C VAL A 149 -5.39 -2.67 -11.48
N LEU A 150 -5.86 -3.40 -10.46
CA LEU A 150 -5.07 -4.30 -9.60
C LEU A 150 -4.06 -3.61 -8.67
N HIS A 151 -4.02 -2.28 -8.55
CA HIS A 151 -3.04 -1.60 -7.69
C HIS A 151 -3.03 -2.08 -6.23
N PRO A 152 -4.19 -2.27 -5.56
CA PRO A 152 -4.19 -2.83 -4.20
C PRO A 152 -3.52 -4.20 -4.12
N TYR A 153 -3.81 -5.07 -5.10
CA TYR A 153 -3.21 -6.39 -5.20
C TYR A 153 -1.70 -6.33 -5.47
N ILE A 154 -1.27 -5.48 -6.41
CA ILE A 154 0.14 -5.29 -6.77
C ILE A 154 0.94 -4.82 -5.55
N LEU A 155 0.43 -3.80 -4.85
CA LEU A 155 1.11 -3.22 -3.68
C LEU A 155 1.19 -4.21 -2.52
N THR A 156 0.08 -4.90 -2.22
CA THR A 156 0.03 -5.96 -1.21
C THR A 156 1.01 -7.10 -1.55
N GLY A 157 1.02 -7.53 -2.81
CA GLY A 157 1.91 -8.57 -3.30
C GLY A 157 3.38 -8.19 -3.19
N TYR A 158 3.72 -6.94 -3.51
CA TYR A 158 5.07 -6.42 -3.30
C TYR A 158 5.47 -6.41 -1.82
N GLY A 159 4.58 -5.92 -0.93
CA GLY A 159 4.84 -5.94 0.51
C GLY A 159 5.12 -7.35 1.02
N LEU A 160 4.28 -8.32 0.67
CA LEU A 160 4.51 -9.73 1.02
C LEU A 160 5.80 -10.30 0.41
N ARG A 161 6.10 -9.96 -0.85
CA ARG A 161 7.29 -10.48 -1.55
C ARG A 161 8.57 -9.96 -0.91
N PHE A 162 8.63 -8.67 -0.60
CA PHE A 162 9.83 -8.03 -0.05
C PHE A 162 9.89 -8.11 1.48
N GLY A 163 8.82 -8.54 2.15
CA GLY A 163 8.74 -8.57 3.61
C GLY A 163 8.56 -7.19 4.24
N ASP A 164 7.89 -6.29 3.50
CA ASP A 164 7.64 -4.90 3.87
C ASP A 164 6.17 -4.76 4.33
N ASP A 165 5.98 -4.66 5.65
CA ASP A 165 4.66 -4.56 6.28
C ASP A 165 3.98 -3.22 5.98
N LEU A 166 4.75 -2.14 5.79
CA LEU A 166 4.25 -0.82 5.42
C LEU A 166 3.51 -0.87 4.07
N LEU A 167 4.09 -1.58 3.10
CA LEU A 167 3.45 -1.77 1.80
C LEU A 167 2.22 -2.68 1.89
N VAL A 168 2.23 -3.69 2.74
CA VAL A 168 1.01 -4.49 3.00
C VAL A 168 -0.09 -3.62 3.58
N ALA A 169 0.20 -2.77 4.59
CA ALA A 169 -0.78 -1.85 5.16
C ALA A 169 -1.34 -0.91 4.09
N THR A 170 -0.47 -0.36 3.24
CA THR A 170 -0.86 0.55 2.16
C THR A 170 -1.74 -0.16 1.12
N GLY A 171 -1.40 -1.39 0.73
CA GLY A 171 -2.19 -2.19 -0.23
C GLY A 171 -3.58 -2.56 0.29
N ILE A 172 -3.70 -2.96 1.56
CA ILE A 172 -5.01 -3.26 2.18
C ILE A 172 -5.83 -1.98 2.34
N ALA A 173 -5.21 -0.87 2.74
CA ALA A 173 -5.86 0.43 2.79
C ALA A 173 -6.40 0.84 1.42
N GLN A 174 -5.60 0.63 0.37
CA GLN A 174 -5.99 0.88 -1.00
C GLN A 174 -7.19 -0.01 -1.42
N ALA A 175 -7.23 -1.27 -1.00
CA ALA A 175 -8.39 -2.14 -1.25
C ALA A 175 -9.67 -1.57 -0.60
N ALA A 176 -9.58 -1.06 0.63
CA ALA A 176 -10.73 -0.50 1.33
C ALA A 176 -11.32 0.75 0.68
N VAL A 177 -10.56 1.46 -0.15
CA VAL A 177 -11.02 2.68 -0.85
C VAL A 177 -11.52 2.43 -2.27
N HIS A 178 -11.15 1.30 -2.88
CA HIS A 178 -11.56 0.97 -4.23
C HIS A 178 -12.94 0.33 -4.30
N LEU A 179 -13.68 0.63 -5.38
CA LEU A 179 -14.88 -0.11 -5.74
C LEU A 179 -14.53 -1.58 -6.07
N PRO A 180 -15.42 -2.54 -5.77
CA PRO A 180 -15.18 -3.94 -6.08
C PRO A 180 -15.14 -4.17 -7.59
N ASN A 181 -14.10 -4.82 -8.08
CA ASN A 181 -14.02 -5.31 -9.45
C ASN A 181 -14.65 -6.72 -9.52
N ALA A 182 -15.97 -6.75 -9.45
CA ALA A 182 -16.75 -7.96 -9.68
C ALA A 182 -17.29 -7.90 -11.11
N PRO A 183 -16.74 -8.66 -12.08
CA PRO A 183 -17.38 -8.78 -13.38
C PRO A 183 -18.81 -9.25 -13.14
N LYS A 184 -19.79 -8.53 -13.71
CA LYS A 184 -21.14 -9.07 -13.79
C LYS A 184 -21.03 -10.35 -14.62
N LEU A 185 -21.23 -11.49 -13.99
CA LEU A 185 -21.47 -12.73 -14.72
C LEU A 185 -22.77 -12.49 -15.50
N VAL A 186 -22.63 -12.33 -16.82
CA VAL A 186 -23.75 -12.20 -17.76
C VAL A 186 -24.34 -13.57 -18.02
#